data_AF-A0A821MIJ6-F1
#
_entry.id   AF-A0A821MIJ6-F1
#
_cell.length_a   1.000
_cell.length_b   1.000
_cell.length_c   1.000
_cell.angle_alpha   90.00
_cell.angle_beta   90.00
_cell.angle_gamma   90.00
#
_symmetry.space_group_name_H-M   'P 1'
#
loop_
_entity.id
_entity.type
_entity.pdbx_description
1 polymer ?
#
loop_
_entity_poly.entity_id
_entity_poly.type
_entity_poly.pdbx_seq_one_letter_code
_entity_poly.pdbx_strand_id
1 'polypeptide(L)'
;MDFSLFPLYSITPFLFSLTLSYDPLVSPSISVHPLRGSAIDIHPNAYWEQNGITVAGGKGNGYGTDQLNNSWGLFVDNEQTVYVADPNNHRIMEWKRDVTSGQVVAGGNGQGSGEIINCLIHMM
;
A
#
# COMPACT_ATOMS: atom_id res chain seq x y z
N MET A 1 -0.72 -40.59 -9.06
CA MET A 1 -1.85 -41.06 -8.25
C MET A 1 -2.88 -39.96 -8.32
N ASP A 2 -3.96 -40.26 -9.02
CA ASP A 2 -5.05 -39.35 -9.34
C ASP A 2 -5.94 -39.19 -8.11
N PHE A 3 -6.04 -37.97 -7.57
CA PHE A 3 -6.95 -37.64 -6.49
C PHE A 3 -8.05 -36.73 -7.03
N SER A 4 -9.01 -37.38 -7.67
CA SER A 4 -10.45 -37.12 -7.61
C SER A 4 -10.88 -35.73 -7.13
N LEU A 5 -11.40 -34.97 -8.08
CA LEU A 5 -12.46 -33.97 -7.96
C LEU A 5 -13.27 -34.09 -6.65
N PHE A 6 -13.15 -33.12 -5.75
CA PHE A 6 -14.12 -32.93 -4.67
C PHE A 6 -15.38 -32.23 -5.25
N PRO A 7 -16.59 -32.58 -4.80
CA PRO A 7 -17.82 -31.99 -5.31
C PRO A 7 -17.89 -30.48 -5.01
N LEU A 8 -18.09 -29.68 -6.06
CA LEU A 8 -18.47 -28.26 -5.95
C LEU A 8 -19.88 -28.17 -5.33
N TYR A 9 -19.96 -28.05 -4.01
CA TYR A 9 -21.20 -27.61 -3.38
C TYR A 9 -21.29 -26.08 -3.51
N SER A 10 -21.97 -25.63 -4.58
CA SER A 10 -22.40 -24.23 -4.70
C SER A 10 -23.60 -24.03 -3.78
N ILE A 11 -23.35 -23.44 -2.62
CA ILE A 11 -24.39 -22.92 -1.75
C ILE A 11 -24.29 -21.40 -1.83
N THR A 12 -25.16 -20.76 -2.61
CA THR A 12 -25.30 -19.30 -2.59
C THR A 12 -26.40 -18.86 -1.62
N PRO A 13 -26.26 -17.70 -0.96
CA PRO A 13 -25.29 -16.65 -1.24
C PRO A 13 -24.38 -16.40 -0.03
N PHE A 14 -23.21 -17.04 0.03
CA PHE A 14 -22.19 -16.62 0.99
C PHE A 14 -21.37 -15.46 0.40
N LEU A 15 -21.19 -14.42 1.20
CA LEU A 15 -20.61 -13.10 0.87
C LEU A 15 -19.10 -13.12 0.54
N PHE A 16 -18.50 -14.28 0.34
CA PHE A 16 -17.10 -14.45 -0.01
C PHE A 16 -16.84 -15.83 -0.63
N SER A 17 -15.77 -15.94 -1.43
CA SER A 17 -15.24 -17.22 -1.91
C SER A 17 -13.95 -17.56 -1.17
N LEU A 18 -13.74 -18.83 -0.84
CA LEU A 18 -12.51 -19.35 -0.24
C LEU A 18 -11.85 -20.33 -1.20
N THR A 19 -10.56 -20.13 -1.49
CA THR A 19 -9.75 -21.06 -2.27
C THR A 19 -8.56 -21.53 -1.42
N LEU A 20 -8.40 -22.85 -1.30
CA LEU A 20 -7.25 -23.46 -0.65
C LEU A 20 -6.31 -24.02 -1.73
N SER A 21 -5.04 -23.60 -1.71
CA SER A 21 -4.00 -24.17 -2.57
C SER A 21 -2.93 -24.80 -1.70
N TYR A 22 -2.75 -26.11 -1.85
CA TYR A 22 -1.73 -26.87 -1.15
C TYR A 22 -0.76 -27.46 -2.17
N ASP A 23 0.46 -26.92 -2.21
CA ASP A 23 1.59 -27.47 -2.93
C ASP A 23 2.67 -27.83 -1.89
N PRO A 24 3.18 -29.07 -1.84
CA PRO A 24 4.24 -29.44 -0.89
C PRO A 24 5.61 -28.83 -1.25
N LEU A 25 5.78 -28.21 -2.42
CA LEU A 25 7.02 -27.59 -2.90
C LEU A 25 6.97 -26.05 -2.91
N VAL A 26 5.79 -25.45 -2.76
CA VAL A 26 5.57 -24.00 -2.68
C VAL A 26 4.65 -23.73 -1.50
N SER A 27 5.00 -22.77 -0.63
CA SER A 27 4.27 -22.53 0.63
C SER A 27 2.74 -22.56 0.46
N PRO A 28 2.01 -23.31 1.31
CA PRO A 28 0.56 -23.41 1.19
C PRO A 28 -0.08 -22.04 1.35
N SER A 29 -1.13 -21.77 0.59
CA SER A 29 -1.84 -20.50 0.64
C SER A 29 -3.34 -20.69 0.75
N ILE A 30 -3.95 -19.79 1.53
CA ILE A 30 -5.39 -19.63 1.61
C ILE A 30 -5.73 -18.26 1.02
N SER A 31 -6.60 -18.25 0.01
CA SER A 31 -7.06 -17.02 -0.64
C SER A 31 -8.54 -16.82 -0.34
N VAL A 32 -8.88 -15.66 0.24
CA VAL A 32 -10.26 -15.25 0.51
C VAL A 32 -10.60 -14.10 -0.43
N HIS A 33 -11.72 -14.19 -1.13
CA HIS A 33 -12.23 -13.14 -2.01
C HIS A 33 -13.53 -12.57 -1.44
N PRO A 34 -13.45 -11.59 -0.51
CA PRO A 34 -14.64 -10.93 0.02
C PRO A 34 -15.29 -10.05 -1.06
N LEU A 35 -16.61 -9.92 -1.02
CA LEU A 35 -17.32 -8.97 -1.87
C LEU A 35 -17.02 -7.52 -1.44
N ARG A 36 -17.23 -6.58 -2.38
CA ARG A 36 -16.94 -5.16 -2.17
C ARG A 36 -17.75 -4.64 -0.96
N GLY A 37 -17.06 -4.19 0.09
CA GLY A 37 -17.68 -3.69 1.32
C GLY A 37 -17.83 -4.74 2.44
N SER A 38 -17.31 -5.96 2.26
CA SER A 38 -17.24 -6.96 3.32
C SER A 38 -15.89 -6.91 4.03
N ALA A 39 -15.91 -6.81 5.36
CA ALA A 39 -14.74 -7.04 6.19
C ALA A 39 -14.65 -8.55 6.50
N ILE A 40 -13.44 -9.09 6.43
CA ILE A 40 -13.17 -10.40 7.02
C ILE A 40 -12.96 -10.18 8.52
N ASP A 41 -13.95 -10.55 9.33
CA ASP A 41 -13.79 -10.55 10.78
C ASP A 41 -12.88 -11.71 11.16
N ILE A 42 -11.57 -11.46 11.18
CA ILE A 42 -10.61 -12.46 11.66
C ILE A 42 -10.61 -12.37 13.18
N HIS A 43 -11.01 -13.47 13.81
CA HIS A 43 -11.13 -13.68 15.25
C HIS A 43 -10.02 -12.96 16.05
N PRO A 44 -10.26 -12.51 17.31
CA PRO A 44 -9.30 -11.71 18.10
C PRO A 44 -7.92 -12.34 18.38
N ASN A 45 -7.68 -13.59 17.97
CA ASN A 45 -6.37 -14.26 18.02
C ASN A 45 -5.69 -14.38 16.63
N ALA A 46 -6.22 -13.70 15.62
CA ALA A 46 -5.59 -13.60 14.32
C ALA A 46 -4.29 -12.78 14.45
N TYR A 47 -3.18 -13.40 14.08
CA TYR A 47 -1.90 -12.73 13.95
C TYR A 47 -1.67 -12.46 12.47
N TRP A 48 -1.41 -11.20 12.13
CA TRP A 48 -1.00 -10.81 10.79
C TRP A 48 0.51 -11.04 10.69
N GLU A 49 0.96 -12.04 9.92
CA GLU A 49 2.40 -12.22 9.64
C GLU A 49 2.97 -11.18 8.66
N GLN A 50 2.25 -10.09 8.40
CA GLN A 50 2.73 -9.09 7.45
C GLN A 50 3.62 -8.08 8.16
N ASN A 51 4.94 -8.32 8.08
CA ASN A 51 5.93 -7.29 8.35
C ASN A 51 5.65 -6.11 7.42
N GLY A 52 5.20 -4.99 7.98
CA GLY A 52 5.07 -3.74 7.24
C GLY A 52 6.44 -3.29 6.73
N ILE A 53 6.50 -2.86 5.48
CA ILE A 53 7.72 -2.29 4.89
C ILE A 53 7.60 -0.77 4.81
N THR A 54 8.72 -0.07 5.00
CA THR A 54 8.79 1.37 4.73
C THR A 54 8.93 1.57 3.22
N VAL A 55 7.95 2.26 2.63
CA VAL A 55 7.92 2.56 1.18
C VAL A 55 8.27 4.01 0.85
N ALA A 56 8.26 4.90 1.84
CA ALA A 56 8.66 6.30 1.70
C ALA A 56 9.28 6.82 3.01
N GLY A 57 10.38 7.56 2.90
CA GLY A 57 11.10 8.10 4.06
C GLY A 57 11.76 7.02 4.94
N GLY A 58 11.67 7.19 6.26
CA GLY A 58 12.14 6.22 7.26
C GLY A 58 13.58 6.41 7.75
N LYS A 59 14.29 7.45 7.29
CA LYS A 59 15.65 7.80 7.76
C LYS A 59 15.71 9.05 8.62
N GLY A 60 14.61 9.32 9.33
CA GLY A 60 14.47 10.47 10.21
C GLY A 60 14.15 11.78 9.48
N ASN A 61 14.16 12.86 10.24
CA ASN A 61 13.90 14.20 9.72
C ASN A 61 15.11 14.71 8.91
N GLY A 62 14.87 15.24 7.71
CA GLY A 62 15.93 15.84 6.90
C GLY A 62 15.52 16.08 5.45
N TYR A 63 16.49 16.50 4.64
CA TYR A 63 16.32 16.87 3.23
C TYR A 63 16.78 15.76 2.26
N GLY A 64 17.30 14.64 2.77
CA GLY A 64 17.69 13.48 1.94
C GLY A 64 16.53 12.92 1.11
N THR A 65 16.84 12.14 0.07
CA THR A 65 15.85 11.48 -0.79
C THR A 65 15.08 10.36 -0.08
N ASP A 66 15.54 9.94 1.08
CA ASP A 66 14.97 8.93 1.99
C ASP A 66 14.54 9.54 3.33
N GLN A 67 14.44 10.88 3.38
CA GLN A 67 14.04 11.65 4.56
C GLN A 67 12.86 12.58 4.23
N LEU A 68 12.09 12.90 5.27
CA LEU A 68 10.94 13.81 5.20
C LEU A 68 10.99 14.78 6.38
N ASN A 69 10.45 15.98 6.23
CA ASN A 69 10.41 17.00 7.27
C ASN A 69 8.97 17.52 7.46
N ASN A 70 8.31 17.03 8.52
CA ASN A 70 6.94 17.43 8.87
C ASN A 70 5.95 17.26 7.71
N SER A 71 5.94 16.08 7.08
CA SER A 71 5.05 15.76 5.97
C SER A 71 3.58 15.75 6.40
N TRP A 72 2.68 16.32 5.59
CA TRP A 72 1.27 16.53 5.96
C TRP A 72 0.27 15.74 5.13
N GLY A 73 0.68 15.17 3.99
CA GLY A 73 -0.23 14.45 3.10
C GLY A 73 0.50 13.41 2.28
N LEU A 74 -0.23 12.35 1.94
CA LEU A 74 0.21 11.30 1.04
C LEU A 74 -0.90 10.94 0.05
N PHE A 75 -0.51 10.54 -1.15
CA PHE A 75 -1.38 9.99 -2.18
C PHE A 75 -0.73 8.77 -2.81
N VAL A 76 -1.54 7.81 -3.21
CA VAL A 76 -1.08 6.61 -3.91
C VAL A 76 -1.88 6.46 -5.19
N ASP A 77 -1.20 6.41 -6.33
CA ASP A 77 -1.85 6.22 -7.62
C ASP A 77 -2.15 4.73 -7.91
N ASN A 78 -2.81 4.47 -9.05
CA ASN A 78 -3.14 3.10 -9.48
C ASN A 78 -1.90 2.25 -9.81
N GLU A 79 -0.74 2.87 -10.03
CA GLU A 79 0.52 2.19 -10.25
C GLU A 79 1.25 1.88 -8.93
N GLN A 80 0.66 2.22 -7.79
CA GLN A 80 1.24 2.15 -6.43
C GLN A 80 2.47 3.05 -6.26
N THR A 81 2.51 4.17 -6.97
CA THR A 81 3.47 5.25 -6.71
C THR A 81 2.95 6.09 -5.56
N VAL A 82 3.80 6.34 -4.57
CA VAL A 82 3.51 7.14 -3.38
C VAL A 82 4.03 8.56 -3.59
N TYR A 83 3.14 9.53 -3.47
CA TYR A 83 3.47 10.95 -3.46
C TYR A 83 3.32 11.48 -2.05
N VAL A 84 4.33 12.20 -1.55
CA VAL A 84 4.33 12.78 -0.20
C VAL A 84 4.56 14.28 -0.28
N ALA A 85 3.68 15.04 0.37
CA ALA A 85 3.89 16.47 0.58
C ALA A 85 4.83 16.70 1.75
N ASP A 86 5.98 17.33 1.49
CA ASP A 86 7.07 17.55 2.43
C ASP A 86 7.30 19.07 2.63
N PRO A 87 6.38 19.75 3.35
CA PRO A 87 6.23 21.20 3.31
C PRO A 87 7.39 21.96 3.95
N ASN A 88 8.01 21.44 5.00
CA ASN A 88 9.18 22.09 5.61
C ASN A 88 10.43 21.97 4.73
N ASN A 89 10.43 21.06 3.76
CA ASN A 89 11.45 20.99 2.73
C ASN A 89 10.99 21.64 1.41
N HIS A 90 9.80 22.24 1.39
CA HIS A 90 9.21 22.93 0.25
C HIS A 90 9.18 22.08 -1.03
N ARG A 91 8.81 20.80 -0.92
CA ARG A 91 8.85 19.85 -2.04
C ARG A 91 7.72 18.82 -2.01
N ILE A 92 7.46 18.21 -3.17
CA ILE A 92 6.70 16.97 -3.32
C ILE A 92 7.66 15.88 -3.75
N MET A 93 7.59 14.76 -3.05
CA MET A 93 8.44 13.61 -3.26
C MET A 93 7.62 12.44 -3.81
N GLU A 94 8.16 11.76 -4.82
CA GLU A 94 7.60 10.56 -5.45
C GLU A 94 8.44 9.33 -5.08
N TRP A 95 7.79 8.25 -4.65
CA TRP A 95 8.37 6.92 -4.50
C TRP A 95 7.60 5.92 -5.35
N LYS A 96 8.27 5.35 -6.35
CA LYS A 96 7.73 4.22 -7.11
C LYS A 96 7.70 2.96 -6.25
N ARG A 97 6.95 1.95 -6.70
CA ARG A 97 6.99 0.63 -6.05
C ARG A 97 8.43 0.10 -6.05
N ASP A 98 8.81 -0.52 -4.93
CA ASP A 98 10.08 -1.20 -4.71
C ASP A 98 11.34 -0.32 -4.74
N VAL A 99 11.21 1.01 -4.72
CA VAL A 99 12.35 1.92 -4.50
C VAL A 99 12.42 2.42 -3.06
N THR A 100 13.64 2.55 -2.54
CA THR A 100 13.88 2.99 -1.15
C THR A 100 14.17 4.50 -1.04
N SER A 101 14.38 5.18 -2.16
CA SER A 101 14.66 6.62 -2.24
C SER A 101 13.69 7.29 -3.20
N GLY A 102 13.19 8.45 -2.80
CA GLY A 102 12.23 9.23 -3.57
C GLY A 102 12.90 10.25 -4.48
N GLN A 103 12.13 10.78 -5.41
CA GLN A 103 12.54 11.85 -6.31
C GLN A 103 11.69 13.10 -6.08
N VAL A 104 12.31 14.27 -6.20
CA VAL A 104 11.57 15.54 -6.17
C VAL A 104 10.85 15.70 -7.50
N VAL A 105 9.51 15.71 -7.47
CA VAL A 105 8.68 15.92 -8.67
C VAL A 105 8.09 17.33 -8.75
N ALA A 106 8.09 18.06 -7.63
CA ALA A 106 7.74 19.48 -7.59
C ALA A 106 8.42 20.19 -6.41
N GLY A 107 8.72 21.48 -6.56
CA GLY A 107 9.34 22.31 -5.52
C GLY A 107 10.87 22.13 -5.41
N GLY A 108 11.41 22.33 -4.21
CA GLY A 108 12.85 22.20 -3.90
C GLY A 108 13.66 23.50 -3.96
N ASN A 109 13.06 24.62 -4.38
CA ASN A 109 13.73 25.93 -4.51
C ASN A 109 13.46 26.88 -3.33
N GLY A 110 13.09 26.34 -2.15
CA GLY A 110 12.67 27.12 -0.99
C GLY A 110 11.20 27.53 -1.04
N GLN A 111 10.78 28.35 -0.07
CA GLN A 111 9.40 28.82 0.05
C GLN A 111 9.03 29.71 -1.13
N GLY A 112 8.17 29.22 -2.03
CA GLY A 112 7.57 30.01 -3.10
C GLY A 112 6.38 30.82 -2.62
N SER A 113 6.03 31.90 -3.35
CA SER A 113 4.80 32.67 -3.12
C SER A 113 3.52 31.93 -3.57
N GLY A 114 3.67 30.79 -4.25
CA GLY A 114 2.58 29.89 -4.62
C GLY A 114 2.46 28.76 -3.58
N GLU A 115 1.37 28.82 -2.83
CA GLU A 115 0.69 27.78 -2.04
C GLU A 115 1.50 26.56 -1.57
N ILE A 116 1.45 26.35 -0.24
CA ILE A 116 1.64 25.04 0.38
C ILE A 116 0.70 24.08 -0.33
N ILE A 117 1.27 23.13 -1.06
CA ILE A 117 0.58 22.20 -1.94
C ILE A 117 -0.47 21.46 -1.12
N ASN A 118 -1.72 21.87 -1.29
CA ASN A 118 -2.88 21.14 -0.84
C ASN A 118 -2.99 19.92 -1.75
N CYS A 119 -2.18 18.90 -1.47
CA CYS A 119 -1.95 17.72 -2.32
C CYS A 119 -3.22 16.83 -2.44
N LEU A 120 -4.36 17.29 -1.94
CA LEU A 120 -5.62 16.56 -1.94
C LEU A 120 -6.54 16.88 -3.13
N ILE A 121 -6.28 17.93 -3.94
CA ILE A 121 -7.32 18.46 -4.85
C ILE A 121 -7.08 18.21 -6.35
N HIS A 122 -5.88 17.82 -6.80
CA HIS A 122 -5.66 17.64 -8.24
C HIS A 122 -4.63 16.54 -8.60
N MET A 123 -4.91 15.31 -8.19
CA MET A 123 -4.30 14.10 -8.79
C MET A 123 -5.39 13.15 -9.32
N MET A 124 -6.41 13.75 -9.95
CA MET A 124 -7.42 13.06 -10.77
C MET A 124 -7.21 13.43 -12.24
#